data_AF-A0A955ZFA8-F1
#
_entry.id   AF-A0A955ZFA8-F1
#
_cell.length_a   1.000
_cell.length_b   1.000
_cell.length_c   1.000
_cell.angle_alpha   90.00
_cell.angle_beta   90.00
_cell.angle_gamma   90.00
#
_symmetry.space_group_name_H-M   'P 1'
#
loop_
_entity.id
_entity.type
_entity.pdbx_description
1 polymer ?
#
loop_
_entity_poly.entity_id
_entity_poly.type
_entity_poly.pdbx_seq_one_letter_code
_entity_poly.pdbx_strand_id
1 'polypeptide(L)'
;MPKPPRKPEAFIGSHPLRPESLMTSYGYKPALSEGALKCPIFQTSTFVFKSAEEGKAFFELAYGLRAPRPTESLGLIYSRLNNPDLEILEDRLTLWDDAEACAVFESGMAAISTALLALCIPGDVVLHSEPLYGGTDYLLKHVLTRFGIEPVGFVAGASPDEIEQKLVASGKADRLRAIFIETPANPTNALVDIAACKAIAQRHGNAERRALVAVDNTFLGPLWQHPLKHGADLVLYSATKYIGGHSDVIAGVCLGPADLMQEVRAMRTFLGTMCGPWTGWLLLRSLETLKLRMTSEMKNARYVADYLADHPKVERVHYLGHLSEDDPDHALYRRQCLAPGGMVSFELCGGEAEAFR
;
A
#
# COMPACT_ATOMS: atom_id res chain seq x y z
N MET A 1 -4.25 18.71 -4.84
CA MET A 1 -5.10 18.14 -5.90
C MET A 1 -6.53 18.08 -5.40
N PRO A 2 -7.56 18.25 -6.26
CA PRO A 2 -8.94 17.97 -5.88
C PRO A 2 -9.05 16.50 -5.43
N LYS A 3 -9.95 16.22 -4.46
CA LYS A 3 -10.19 14.84 -4.03
C LYS A 3 -10.73 14.00 -5.20
N PRO A 4 -10.38 12.70 -5.28
CA PRO A 4 -11.00 11.82 -6.27
C PRO A 4 -12.52 11.86 -6.13
N PRO A 5 -13.25 11.84 -7.26
CA PRO A 5 -14.70 11.76 -7.22
C PRO A 5 -15.11 10.44 -6.55
N ARG A 6 -15.88 10.53 -5.45
CA ARG A 6 -16.45 9.37 -4.78
C ARG A 6 -17.82 9.03 -5.37
N LYS A 7 -18.22 7.76 -5.27
CA LYS A 7 -19.57 7.33 -5.68
C LYS A 7 -20.63 8.10 -4.86
N PRO A 8 -21.84 8.35 -5.40
CA PRO A 8 -22.89 9.12 -4.71
C PRO A 8 -23.23 8.62 -3.30
N GLU A 9 -23.13 7.31 -3.08
CA GLU A 9 -23.35 6.65 -1.79
C GLU A 9 -22.29 6.99 -0.71
N ALA A 10 -21.22 7.71 -1.05
CA ALA A 10 -20.31 8.31 -0.08
C ALA A 10 -20.90 9.57 0.62
N PHE A 11 -22.12 10.00 0.26
CA PHE A 11 -22.72 11.24 0.73
C PHE A 11 -24.15 11.04 1.25
N ILE A 12 -24.54 11.85 2.24
CA ILE A 12 -25.93 12.09 2.62
C ILE A 12 -26.26 13.55 2.28
N GLY A 13 -27.05 13.78 1.23
CA GLY A 13 -27.18 15.12 0.65
C GLY A 13 -25.82 15.62 0.17
N SER A 14 -25.36 16.76 0.67
CA SER A 14 -24.01 17.30 0.41
C SER A 14 -22.96 16.91 1.46
N HIS A 15 -23.33 16.14 2.49
CA HIS A 15 -22.43 15.78 3.57
C HIS A 15 -21.60 14.53 3.22
N PRO A 16 -20.26 14.62 3.13
CA PRO A 16 -19.41 13.46 2.89
C PRO A 16 -19.32 12.59 4.15
N LEU A 17 -19.57 11.29 3.98
CA LEU A 17 -19.44 10.30 5.04
C LEU A 17 -17.96 9.97 5.29
N ARG A 18 -17.67 9.60 6.54
CA ARG A 18 -16.32 9.18 6.96
C ARG A 18 -16.04 7.73 6.56
N PRO A 19 -14.78 7.35 6.31
CA PRO A 19 -14.43 5.97 5.92
C PRO A 19 -14.98 4.92 6.90
N GLU A 20 -14.95 5.16 8.21
CA GLU A 20 -15.48 4.22 9.22
C GLU A 20 -16.95 3.85 8.98
N SER A 21 -17.77 4.84 8.63
CA SER A 21 -19.19 4.63 8.33
C SER A 21 -19.37 3.93 6.98
N LEU A 22 -18.47 4.18 6.03
CA LEU A 22 -18.54 3.64 4.68
C LEU A 22 -18.03 2.20 4.58
N MET A 23 -17.21 1.72 5.52
CA MET A 23 -16.71 0.34 5.52
C MET A 23 -17.83 -0.71 5.59
N THR A 24 -19.04 -0.35 6.04
CA THR A 24 -20.17 -1.28 6.13
C THR A 24 -21.05 -1.33 4.87
N SER A 25 -21.05 -0.29 4.03
CA SER A 25 -22.07 -0.13 2.97
C SER A 25 -21.53 0.35 1.61
N TYR A 26 -20.35 0.96 1.55
CA TYR A 26 -19.82 1.50 0.29
C TYR A 26 -19.54 0.39 -0.72
N GLY A 27 -19.85 0.64 -1.99
CA GLY A 27 -19.67 -0.29 -3.10
C GLY A 27 -20.75 -1.36 -3.24
N TYR A 28 -21.65 -1.54 -2.27
CA TYR A 28 -22.62 -2.65 -2.27
C TYR A 28 -24.06 -2.19 -2.05
N LYS A 29 -24.99 -2.75 -2.84
CA LYS A 29 -26.43 -2.50 -2.75
C LYS A 29 -27.17 -3.80 -2.41
N PRO A 30 -27.75 -3.94 -1.20
CA PRO A 30 -28.48 -5.14 -0.79
C PRO A 30 -29.60 -5.59 -1.72
N ALA A 31 -30.26 -4.63 -2.39
CA ALA A 31 -31.33 -4.91 -3.35
C ALA A 31 -30.87 -5.73 -4.58
N LEU A 32 -29.56 -5.82 -4.83
CA LEU A 32 -28.99 -6.67 -5.88
C LEU A 32 -28.88 -8.14 -5.47
N SER A 33 -29.19 -8.49 -4.22
CA SER A 33 -28.96 -9.82 -3.66
C SER A 33 -30.00 -10.18 -2.58
N GLU A 34 -31.29 -10.10 -2.92
CA GLU A 34 -32.42 -10.50 -2.06
C GLU A 34 -32.42 -9.82 -0.67
N GLY A 35 -31.86 -8.60 -0.57
CA GLY A 35 -31.76 -7.88 0.69
C GLY A 35 -30.64 -8.36 1.62
N ALA A 36 -29.73 -9.22 1.15
CA ALA A 36 -28.55 -9.63 1.92
C ALA A 36 -27.74 -8.39 2.33
N LEU A 37 -27.50 -8.23 3.64
CA LEU A 37 -26.80 -7.05 4.16
C LEU A 37 -25.31 -7.04 3.80
N LYS A 38 -24.69 -8.22 3.71
CA LYS A 38 -23.29 -8.39 3.31
C LYS A 38 -23.23 -8.79 1.85
N CYS A 39 -22.21 -8.32 1.14
CA CYS A 39 -21.92 -8.79 -0.22
C CYS A 39 -21.82 -10.33 -0.20
N PRO A 40 -22.59 -11.05 -1.03
CA PRO A 40 -22.43 -12.48 -1.21
C PRO A 40 -21.05 -12.79 -1.76
N ILE A 41 -20.51 -13.96 -1.43
CA ILE A 41 -19.23 -14.41 -1.99
C ILE A 41 -19.47 -14.86 -3.43
N PHE A 42 -18.93 -14.13 -4.39
CA PHE A 42 -18.95 -14.46 -5.81
C PHE A 42 -17.82 -15.47 -6.12
N GLN A 43 -17.93 -16.68 -5.57
CA GLN A 43 -16.99 -17.79 -5.74
C GLN A 43 -17.13 -18.45 -7.12
N THR A 44 -16.79 -17.71 -8.17
CA THR A 44 -16.79 -18.19 -9.55
C THR A 44 -15.50 -17.79 -10.27
N SER A 45 -15.15 -18.52 -11.33
CA SER A 45 -14.07 -18.13 -12.24
C SER A 45 -14.58 -17.36 -13.46
N THR A 46 -15.79 -17.66 -13.92
CA THR A 46 -16.38 -17.18 -15.18
C THR A 46 -17.71 -16.49 -14.96
N PHE A 47 -17.99 -15.52 -15.82
CA PHE A 47 -19.28 -14.83 -15.88
C PHE A 47 -19.93 -15.05 -17.25
N VAL A 48 -21.26 -15.06 -17.29
CA VAL A 48 -22.04 -15.30 -18.51
C VAL A 48 -22.36 -13.98 -19.21
N PHE A 49 -22.40 -14.00 -20.54
CA PHE A 49 -22.83 -12.87 -21.37
C PHE A 49 -24.28 -13.08 -21.83
N LYS A 50 -25.01 -11.98 -22.00
CA LYS A 50 -26.38 -11.97 -22.55
C LYS A 50 -26.41 -12.29 -24.04
N SER A 51 -25.34 -11.94 -24.77
CA SER A 51 -25.20 -12.23 -26.20
C SER A 51 -23.73 -12.34 -26.62
N ALA A 52 -23.48 -12.85 -27.83
CA ALA A 52 -22.15 -12.92 -28.40
C ALA A 52 -21.54 -11.53 -28.64
N GLU A 53 -22.35 -10.55 -29.01
CA GLU A 53 -21.95 -9.15 -29.20
C GLU A 53 -21.48 -8.52 -27.88
N GLU A 54 -22.17 -8.80 -26.77
CA GLU A 54 -21.76 -8.33 -25.44
C GLU A 54 -20.44 -8.95 -25.02
N GLY A 55 -20.27 -10.26 -25.23
CA GLY A 55 -19.01 -10.95 -24.97
C GLY A 55 -17.85 -10.33 -25.75
N LYS A 56 -18.01 -10.14 -27.07
CA LYS A 56 -17.00 -9.46 -27.91
C LYS A 56 -16.67 -8.06 -27.37
N ALA A 57 -17.69 -7.27 -27.05
CA ALA A 57 -17.51 -5.91 -26.53
C ALA A 57 -16.70 -5.89 -25.22
N PHE A 58 -16.99 -6.80 -24.29
CA PHE A 58 -16.26 -6.87 -23.02
C PHE A 58 -14.79 -7.26 -23.21
N PHE A 59 -14.48 -8.22 -24.09
CA PHE A 59 -13.09 -8.59 -24.39
C PHE A 59 -12.31 -7.47 -25.07
N GLU A 60 -12.92 -6.76 -26.02
CA GLU A 60 -12.28 -5.62 -26.66
C GLU A 60 -11.89 -4.53 -25.66
N LEU A 61 -12.71 -4.30 -24.63
CA LEU A 61 -12.41 -3.35 -23.57
C LEU A 61 -11.36 -3.89 -22.59
N ALA A 62 -11.50 -5.13 -22.13
CA ALA A 62 -10.57 -5.74 -21.17
C ALA A 62 -9.14 -5.84 -21.71
N TYR A 63 -8.98 -6.07 -23.01
CA TYR A 63 -7.69 -6.13 -23.68
C TYR A 63 -7.23 -4.80 -24.27
N GLY A 64 -7.97 -3.71 -24.07
CA GLY A 64 -7.60 -2.38 -24.57
C GLY A 64 -7.59 -2.28 -26.10
N LEU A 65 -8.34 -3.14 -26.80
CA LEU A 65 -8.45 -3.11 -28.26
C LEU A 65 -9.24 -1.89 -28.76
N ARG A 66 -10.03 -1.26 -27.88
CA ARG A 66 -10.70 0.03 -28.13
C ARG A 66 -11.02 0.77 -26.83
N ALA A 67 -11.27 2.07 -26.95
CA ALA A 67 -11.78 2.87 -25.84
C ALA A 67 -13.26 2.53 -25.52
N PRO A 68 -13.69 2.66 -24.25
CA PRO A 68 -15.09 2.54 -23.88
C PRO A 68 -15.93 3.67 -24.48
N ARG A 69 -17.16 3.34 -24.88
CA ARG A 69 -18.16 4.36 -25.21
C ARG A 69 -18.61 5.09 -23.93
N PRO A 70 -19.15 6.33 -24.01
CA PRO A 70 -19.49 7.12 -22.82
C PRO A 70 -20.40 6.45 -21.78
N THR A 71 -21.22 5.49 -22.20
CA THR A 71 -22.17 4.76 -21.32
C THR A 71 -21.80 3.28 -21.15
N GLU A 72 -20.61 2.88 -21.60
CA GLU A 72 -20.18 1.49 -21.62
C GLU A 72 -19.25 1.21 -20.45
N SER A 73 -19.71 0.36 -19.53
CA SER A 73 -18.90 -0.16 -18.43
C SER A 73 -18.28 -1.49 -18.83
N LEU A 74 -17.05 -1.74 -18.37
CA LEU A 74 -16.46 -3.07 -18.45
C LEU A 74 -17.34 -4.04 -17.64
N GLY A 75 -17.87 -5.08 -18.29
CA GLY A 75 -18.59 -6.12 -17.59
C GLY A 75 -17.68 -7.14 -16.91
N LEU A 76 -18.29 -8.08 -16.21
CA LEU A 76 -17.57 -9.20 -15.60
C LEU A 76 -17.27 -10.24 -16.68
N ILE A 77 -16.02 -10.69 -16.77
CA ILE A 77 -15.58 -11.67 -17.78
C ILE A 77 -15.01 -12.91 -17.08
N TYR A 78 -13.88 -12.72 -16.40
CA TYR A 78 -13.20 -13.72 -15.60
C TYR A 78 -12.79 -13.09 -14.27
N SER A 79 -12.88 -13.83 -13.16
CA SER A 79 -12.45 -13.34 -11.84
C SER A 79 -10.96 -12.95 -11.79
N ARG A 80 -10.15 -13.44 -12.73
CA ARG A 80 -8.76 -13.00 -12.94
C ARG A 80 -8.65 -11.53 -13.40
N LEU A 81 -9.68 -11.01 -14.07
CA LEU A 81 -9.73 -9.60 -14.50
C LEU A 81 -10.44 -8.77 -13.44
N ASN A 82 -11.64 -9.19 -13.09
CA ASN A 82 -12.50 -8.51 -12.14
C ASN A 82 -13.49 -9.46 -11.45
N ASN A 83 -13.72 -9.23 -10.16
CA ASN A 83 -14.65 -9.98 -9.34
C ASN A 83 -15.39 -9.01 -8.40
N PRO A 84 -16.72 -9.11 -8.21
CA PRO A 84 -17.47 -8.15 -7.42
C PRO A 84 -16.97 -7.97 -5.99
N ASP A 85 -16.56 -9.05 -5.30
CA ASP A 85 -16.02 -8.95 -3.94
C ASP A 85 -14.73 -8.12 -3.91
N LEU A 86 -13.88 -8.29 -4.92
CA LEU A 86 -12.63 -7.55 -5.06
C LEU A 86 -12.86 -6.10 -5.48
N GLU A 87 -13.79 -5.83 -6.39
CA GLU A 87 -14.13 -4.46 -6.80
C GLU A 87 -14.65 -3.64 -5.61
N ILE A 88 -15.55 -4.22 -4.80
CA ILE A 88 -16.07 -3.58 -3.59
C ILE A 88 -14.96 -3.35 -2.57
N LEU A 89 -14.07 -4.33 -2.39
CA LEU A 89 -12.94 -4.21 -1.48
C LEU A 89 -11.96 -3.12 -1.93
N GLU A 90 -11.59 -3.11 -3.21
CA GLU A 90 -10.73 -2.11 -3.82
C GLU A 90 -11.32 -0.71 -3.64
N ASP A 91 -12.60 -0.54 -3.94
CA ASP A 91 -13.32 0.72 -3.74
C ASP A 91 -13.29 1.18 -2.28
N ARG A 92 -13.51 0.28 -1.31
CA ARG A 92 -13.48 0.65 0.12
C ARG A 92 -12.09 1.04 0.58
N LEU A 93 -11.05 0.35 0.13
CA LEU A 93 -9.67 0.66 0.50
C LEU A 93 -9.24 2.06 0.04
N THR A 94 -9.73 2.54 -1.11
CA THR A 94 -9.44 3.91 -1.58
C THR A 94 -9.89 4.99 -0.61
N LEU A 95 -10.93 4.74 0.20
CA LEU A 95 -11.52 5.75 1.09
C LEU A 95 -10.58 6.20 2.20
N TRP A 96 -9.69 5.31 2.66
CA TRP A 96 -8.79 5.61 3.79
C TRP A 96 -7.62 6.50 3.37
N ASP A 97 -7.00 6.22 2.23
CA ASP A 97 -5.87 7.01 1.70
C ASP A 97 -6.30 8.13 0.73
N ASP A 98 -7.60 8.25 0.44
CA ASP A 98 -8.15 9.16 -0.56
C ASP A 98 -7.52 8.94 -1.95
N ALA A 99 -7.28 7.67 -2.27
CA ALA A 99 -6.71 7.23 -3.55
C ALA A 99 -7.76 7.21 -4.66
N GLU A 100 -7.33 7.28 -5.92
CA GLU A 100 -8.26 7.22 -7.05
C GLU A 100 -8.64 5.79 -7.41
N ALA A 101 -7.70 4.84 -7.26
CA ALA A 101 -7.90 3.44 -7.57
C ALA A 101 -7.06 2.53 -6.65
N CYS A 102 -7.45 1.26 -6.62
CA CYS A 102 -6.85 0.22 -5.78
C CYS A 102 -6.75 -1.10 -6.55
N ALA A 103 -5.75 -1.91 -6.23
CA ALA A 103 -5.67 -3.31 -6.66
C ALA A 103 -5.33 -4.18 -5.45
N VAL A 104 -6.06 -5.28 -5.28
CA VAL A 104 -5.80 -6.27 -4.22
C VAL A 104 -5.05 -7.48 -4.81
N PHE A 105 -4.16 -8.05 -4.00
CA PHE A 105 -3.22 -9.09 -4.37
C PHE A 105 -3.24 -10.24 -3.37
N GLU A 106 -2.74 -11.40 -3.79
CA GLU A 106 -2.66 -12.61 -2.95
C GLU A 106 -1.70 -12.47 -1.76
N SER A 107 -0.76 -11.53 -1.79
CA SER A 107 0.12 -11.21 -0.66
C SER A 107 0.73 -9.81 -0.80
N GLY A 108 1.29 -9.28 0.30
CA GLY A 108 2.09 -8.03 0.24
C GLY A 108 3.23 -8.11 -0.78
N MET A 109 3.94 -9.25 -0.84
CA MET A 109 5.00 -9.47 -1.84
C MET A 109 4.47 -9.51 -3.27
N ALA A 110 3.26 -10.04 -3.48
CA ALA A 110 2.61 -10.00 -4.78
C ALA A 110 2.26 -8.56 -5.19
N ALA A 111 1.81 -7.71 -4.26
CA ALA A 111 1.58 -6.29 -4.52
C ALA A 111 2.88 -5.57 -4.90
N ILE A 112 3.94 -5.72 -4.08
CA ILE A 112 5.23 -5.06 -4.29
C ILE A 112 5.87 -5.50 -5.60
N SER A 113 6.00 -6.82 -5.83
CA SER A 113 6.64 -7.34 -7.04
C SER A 113 5.85 -6.99 -8.30
N THR A 114 4.52 -7.06 -8.28
CA THR A 114 3.69 -6.67 -9.41
C THR A 114 3.81 -5.18 -9.71
N ALA A 115 3.79 -4.32 -8.69
CA ALA A 115 3.95 -2.88 -8.87
C ALA A 115 5.32 -2.54 -9.47
N LEU A 116 6.41 -3.09 -8.92
CA LEU A 116 7.75 -2.84 -9.44
C LEU A 116 7.94 -3.36 -10.88
N LEU A 117 7.43 -4.55 -11.19
CA LEU A 117 7.49 -5.12 -12.55
C LEU A 117 6.58 -4.38 -13.55
N ALA A 118 5.46 -3.80 -13.10
CA ALA A 118 4.62 -2.96 -13.94
C ALA A 118 5.36 -1.67 -14.33
N LEU A 119 6.15 -1.11 -13.41
CA LEU A 119 6.81 0.17 -13.61
C LEU A 119 8.17 0.03 -14.29
N CYS A 120 8.95 -1.00 -13.97
CA CYS A 120 10.37 -1.09 -14.34
C CYS A 120 10.61 -2.02 -15.54
N ILE A 121 11.61 -1.67 -16.34
CA ILE A 121 12.13 -2.47 -17.44
C ILE A 121 13.64 -2.69 -17.25
N PRO A 122 14.28 -3.59 -18.03
CA PRO A 122 15.72 -3.78 -17.96
C PRO A 122 16.50 -2.46 -18.17
N GLY A 123 17.54 -2.27 -17.36
CA GLY A 123 18.38 -1.07 -17.29
C GLY A 123 17.86 0.01 -16.36
N ASP A 124 16.74 -0.21 -15.67
CA ASP A 124 16.18 0.77 -14.72
C ASP A 124 16.82 0.69 -13.35
N VAL A 125 16.80 1.82 -12.65
CA VAL A 125 17.21 1.91 -11.26
C VAL A 125 16.01 2.07 -10.34
N VAL A 126 16.02 1.27 -9.26
CA VAL A 126 15.15 1.45 -8.09
C VAL A 126 16.01 1.94 -6.94
N LEU A 127 15.87 3.21 -6.60
CA LEU A 127 16.45 3.75 -5.36
C LEU A 127 15.58 3.29 -4.19
N HIS A 128 16.16 2.78 -3.11
CA HIS A 128 15.37 2.25 -2.01
C HIS A 128 15.94 2.55 -0.63
N SER A 129 15.05 2.69 0.36
CA SER A 129 15.47 2.82 1.76
C SER A 129 16.04 1.51 2.30
N GLU A 130 16.78 1.59 3.40
CA GLU A 130 17.29 0.45 4.16
C GLU A 130 17.18 0.76 5.66
N PRO A 131 16.73 -0.19 6.50
CA PRO A 131 16.26 -1.53 6.13
C PRO A 131 14.89 -1.53 5.42
N LEU A 132 14.59 -2.62 4.73
CA LEU A 132 13.25 -2.97 4.25
C LEU A 132 12.85 -4.31 4.85
N TYR A 133 11.57 -4.67 4.73
CA TYR A 133 11.12 -6.04 4.89
C TYR A 133 12.03 -7.01 4.10
N GLY A 134 12.50 -8.07 4.76
CA GLY A 134 13.53 -8.96 4.19
C GLY A 134 13.13 -9.59 2.84
N GLY A 135 11.83 -9.83 2.61
CA GLY A 135 11.35 -10.30 1.31
C GLY A 135 11.50 -9.25 0.20
N THR A 136 11.31 -7.97 0.53
CA THR A 136 11.48 -6.84 -0.39
C THR A 136 12.96 -6.59 -0.68
N ASP A 137 13.80 -6.65 0.35
CA ASP A 137 15.26 -6.55 0.20
C ASP A 137 15.78 -7.65 -0.75
N TYR A 138 15.34 -8.90 -0.54
CA TYR A 138 15.72 -10.02 -1.41
C TYR A 138 15.20 -9.85 -2.84
N LEU A 139 13.95 -9.40 -3.00
CA LEU A 139 13.36 -9.10 -4.31
C LEU A 139 14.22 -8.09 -5.08
N LEU A 140 14.56 -6.96 -4.47
CA LEU A 140 15.34 -5.90 -5.09
C LEU A 140 16.77 -6.34 -5.43
N LYS A 141 17.48 -6.95 -4.47
CA LYS A 141 18.91 -7.27 -4.59
C LYS A 141 19.20 -8.52 -5.42
N HIS A 142 18.28 -9.48 -5.45
CA HIS A 142 18.55 -10.79 -6.06
C HIS A 142 17.59 -11.18 -7.18
N VAL A 143 16.31 -10.81 -7.09
CA VAL A 143 15.34 -11.23 -8.11
C VAL A 143 15.31 -10.23 -9.26
N LEU A 144 15.11 -8.94 -8.97
CA LEU A 144 14.97 -7.90 -10.00
C LEU A 144 16.28 -7.63 -10.76
N THR A 145 17.44 -7.85 -10.11
CA THR A 145 18.75 -7.77 -10.78
C THR A 145 18.89 -8.79 -11.92
N ARG A 146 18.24 -9.95 -11.82
CA ARG A 146 18.21 -10.96 -12.91
C ARG A 146 17.40 -10.50 -14.13
N PHE A 147 16.50 -9.52 -13.93
CA PHE A 147 15.74 -8.85 -14.99
C PHE A 147 16.42 -7.54 -15.43
N GLY A 148 17.65 -7.28 -14.99
CA GLY A 148 18.39 -6.06 -15.32
C GLY A 148 17.85 -4.80 -14.64
N ILE A 149 17.04 -4.94 -13.59
CA ILE A 149 16.58 -3.80 -12.76
C ILE A 149 17.53 -3.70 -11.57
N GLU A 150 18.14 -2.54 -11.39
CA GLU A 150 19.25 -2.35 -10.46
C GLU A 150 18.82 -1.59 -9.20
N PRO A 151 19.14 -2.12 -8.00
CA PRO A 151 18.86 -1.43 -6.75
C PRO A 151 20.00 -0.47 -6.37
N VAL A 152 19.63 0.70 -5.85
CA VAL A 152 20.54 1.62 -5.16
C VAL A 152 19.98 1.86 -3.75
N GLY A 153 20.72 1.45 -2.72
CA GLY A 153 20.27 1.57 -1.32
C GLY A 153 20.70 2.87 -0.64
N PHE A 154 19.84 3.41 0.22
CA PHE A 154 20.17 4.48 1.17
C PHE A 154 19.58 4.17 2.55
N VAL A 155 20.22 4.62 3.62
CA VAL A 155 19.76 4.32 4.99
C VAL A 155 18.57 5.20 5.38
N ALA A 156 17.61 4.63 6.12
CA ALA A 156 16.55 5.40 6.76
C ALA A 156 17.17 6.42 7.74
N GLY A 157 16.57 7.61 7.83
CA GLY A 157 17.15 8.77 8.53
C GLY A 157 18.21 9.55 7.72
N ALA A 158 18.61 9.10 6.52
CA ALA A 158 19.50 9.89 5.66
C ALA A 158 18.85 11.22 5.25
N SER A 159 19.67 12.27 5.19
CA SER A 159 19.26 13.57 4.68
C SER A 159 18.95 13.51 3.18
N PRO A 160 18.10 14.42 2.65
CA PRO A 160 17.79 14.46 1.22
C PRO A 160 19.03 14.53 0.32
N ASP A 161 20.06 15.25 0.75
CA ASP A 161 21.32 15.39 0.01
C ASP A 161 22.11 14.07 -0.03
N GLU A 162 22.16 13.32 1.08
CA GLU A 162 22.80 12.00 1.12
C GLU A 162 22.08 11.00 0.21
N ILE A 163 20.75 11.02 0.21
CA ILE A 163 19.92 10.16 -0.66
C ILE A 163 20.23 10.48 -2.13
N GLU A 164 20.22 11.76 -2.51
CA GLU A 164 20.50 12.20 -3.88
C GLU A 164 21.95 11.87 -4.29
N GLN A 165 22.92 12.05 -3.39
CA GLN A 165 24.32 11.70 -3.64
C GLN A 165 24.50 10.20 -3.91
N LYS A 166 23.80 9.31 -3.19
CA LYS A 166 23.83 7.86 -3.46
C LYS A 166 23.36 7.55 -4.88
N LEU A 167 22.28 8.19 -5.32
CA LEU A 167 21.77 8.04 -6.68
C LEU A 167 22.77 8.55 -7.72
N VAL A 168 23.30 9.77 -7.55
CA VAL A 168 24.25 10.35 -8.51
C VAL A 168 25.55 9.55 -8.58
N ALA A 169 26.09 9.12 -7.43
CA ALA A 169 27.31 8.32 -7.37
C ALA A 169 27.17 6.94 -8.03
N SER A 170 25.95 6.42 -8.19
CA SER A 170 25.71 5.18 -8.95
C SER A 170 26.02 5.31 -10.45
N GLY A 171 26.09 6.54 -10.97
CA GLY A 171 26.25 6.83 -12.40
C GLY A 171 25.02 6.52 -13.25
N LYS A 172 23.87 6.25 -12.62
CA LYS A 172 22.62 5.80 -13.27
C LYS A 172 21.41 6.64 -12.87
N ALA A 173 21.64 7.88 -12.44
CA ALA A 173 20.58 8.79 -12.01
C ALA A 173 19.54 9.06 -13.12
N ASP A 174 19.98 9.12 -14.38
CA ASP A 174 19.16 9.23 -15.58
C ASP A 174 18.28 8.01 -15.87
N ARG A 175 18.55 6.89 -15.20
CA ARG A 175 17.80 5.63 -15.28
C ARG A 175 16.88 5.40 -14.08
N LEU A 176 16.77 6.38 -13.16
CA LEU A 176 15.87 6.28 -12.02
C LEU A 176 14.42 6.09 -12.49
N ARG A 177 13.82 4.96 -12.12
CA ARG A 177 12.42 4.67 -12.43
C ARG A 177 11.52 4.71 -11.21
N ALA A 178 12.01 4.22 -10.09
CA ALA A 178 11.25 4.21 -8.85
C ALA A 178 12.13 4.56 -7.65
N ILE A 179 11.53 5.23 -6.67
CA ILE A 179 12.03 5.31 -5.31
C ILE A 179 11.09 4.48 -4.45
N PHE A 180 11.58 3.38 -3.87
CA PHE A 180 10.82 2.48 -3.02
C PHE A 180 11.22 2.66 -1.57
N ILE A 181 10.29 3.05 -0.69
CA ILE A 181 10.60 3.28 0.73
C ILE A 181 9.63 2.55 1.64
N GLU A 182 10.12 2.16 2.81
CA GLU A 182 9.32 1.66 3.94
C GLU A 182 9.49 2.65 5.08
N THR A 183 8.38 3.22 5.58
CA THR A 183 8.44 4.24 6.64
C THR A 183 7.18 4.18 7.50
N PRO A 184 7.28 3.77 8.78
CA PRO A 184 8.49 3.42 9.51
C PRO A 184 9.09 2.08 9.07
N ALA A 185 10.41 1.98 9.07
CA ALA A 185 11.13 0.76 8.71
C ALA A 185 11.32 -0.19 9.91
N ASN A 186 11.14 -1.48 9.68
CA ASN A 186 11.44 -2.53 10.66
C ASN A 186 12.97 -2.74 10.81
N PRO A 187 13.54 -2.94 12.02
CA PRO A 187 12.85 -3.15 13.30
C PRO A 187 12.70 -1.91 14.20
N THR A 188 13.41 -0.82 13.95
CA THR A 188 13.53 0.29 14.91
C THR A 188 12.53 1.42 14.72
N ASN A 189 11.58 1.30 13.77
CA ASN A 189 10.67 2.38 13.36
C ASN A 189 11.41 3.60 12.76
N ALA A 190 12.55 3.40 12.10
CA ALA A 190 13.27 4.48 11.44
C ALA A 190 12.41 5.14 10.35
N LEU A 191 12.44 6.48 10.27
CA LEU A 191 11.61 7.22 9.33
C LEU A 191 12.36 7.58 8.05
N VAL A 192 11.60 7.69 6.96
CA VAL A 192 12.04 8.23 5.67
C VAL A 192 11.10 9.36 5.25
N ASP A 193 11.67 10.48 4.80
CA ASP A 193 10.91 11.64 4.36
C ASP A 193 10.34 11.43 2.94
N ILE A 194 9.03 11.19 2.87
CA ILE A 194 8.31 10.92 1.61
C ILE A 194 8.38 12.14 0.68
N ALA A 195 8.27 13.35 1.23
CA ALA A 195 8.26 14.57 0.44
C ALA A 195 9.65 14.88 -0.15
N ALA A 196 10.71 14.58 0.61
CA ALA A 196 12.08 14.65 0.10
C ALA A 196 12.32 13.65 -1.04
N CYS A 197 11.89 12.38 -0.88
CA CYS A 197 11.95 11.40 -1.96
C CYS A 197 11.18 11.88 -3.20
N LYS A 198 10.01 12.50 -3.03
CA LYS A 198 9.26 13.06 -4.15
C LYS A 198 10.04 14.17 -4.87
N ALA A 199 10.68 15.07 -4.14
CA ALA A 199 11.50 16.11 -4.74
C ALA A 199 12.68 15.53 -5.55
N ILE A 200 13.35 14.50 -5.03
CA ILE A 200 14.43 13.80 -5.74
C ILE A 200 13.89 13.13 -7.02
N ALA A 201 12.77 12.40 -6.92
CA ALA A 201 12.13 11.78 -8.08
C ALA A 201 11.77 12.80 -9.17
N GLN A 202 11.33 14.00 -8.80
CA GLN A 202 11.02 15.07 -9.75
C GLN A 202 12.25 15.67 -10.42
N ARG A 203 13.41 15.72 -9.74
CA ARG A 203 14.67 16.24 -10.31
C ARG A 203 15.29 15.28 -11.32
N HIS A 204 15.19 13.97 -11.07
CA HIS A 204 15.85 12.94 -11.88
C HIS A 204 14.91 12.24 -12.87
N GLY A 205 13.60 12.39 -12.72
CA GLY A 205 12.62 12.02 -13.74
C GLY A 205 12.51 13.06 -14.85
N ASN A 206 11.95 12.66 -16.01
CA ASN A 206 11.64 13.59 -17.10
C ASN A 206 10.20 13.41 -17.63
N ALA A 207 9.79 14.26 -18.57
CA ALA A 207 8.41 14.29 -19.08
C ALA A 207 7.99 12.99 -19.80
N GLU A 208 8.93 12.32 -20.46
CA GLU A 208 8.70 11.04 -21.14
C GLU A 208 8.74 9.87 -20.16
N ARG A 209 9.49 10.04 -19.06
CA ARG A 209 9.77 8.98 -18.11
C ARG A 209 9.91 9.52 -16.68
N ARG A 210 8.76 9.62 -16.01
CA ARG A 210 8.69 10.03 -14.61
C ARG A 210 9.33 8.96 -13.71
N ALA A 211 10.11 9.41 -12.72
CA ALA A 211 10.44 8.60 -11.56
C ALA A 211 9.29 8.68 -10.55
N LEU A 212 8.90 7.52 -10.02
CA LEU A 212 7.73 7.37 -9.14
C LEU A 212 8.15 7.02 -7.72
N VAL A 213 7.43 7.53 -6.72
CA VAL A 213 7.65 7.17 -5.32
C VAL A 213 6.61 6.14 -4.90
N ALA A 214 7.06 4.96 -4.49
CA ALA A 214 6.22 3.90 -3.93
C ALA A 214 6.55 3.70 -2.45
N VAL A 215 5.53 3.69 -1.60
CA VAL A 215 5.69 3.60 -0.15
C VAL A 215 5.02 2.33 0.37
N ASP A 216 5.79 1.43 0.99
CA ASP A 216 5.21 0.41 1.87
C ASP A 216 4.77 1.08 3.17
N ASN A 217 3.45 1.18 3.35
CA ASN A 217 2.83 1.86 4.47
C ASN A 217 2.20 0.87 5.47
N THR A 218 2.65 -0.39 5.46
CA THR A 218 2.07 -1.48 6.25
C THR A 218 1.95 -1.14 7.74
N PHE A 219 2.92 -0.42 8.32
CA PHE A 219 3.00 -0.21 9.78
C PHE A 219 2.04 0.84 10.33
N LEU A 220 1.83 1.93 9.60
CA LEU A 220 1.00 3.05 10.08
C LEU A 220 -0.30 3.22 9.29
N GLY A 221 -0.34 2.77 8.05
CA GLY A 221 -1.50 2.96 7.23
C GLY A 221 -2.63 1.95 7.47
N PRO A 222 -3.82 2.24 6.93
CA PRO A 222 -4.14 3.48 6.21
C PRO A 222 -4.66 4.58 7.17
N LEU A 223 -4.45 4.46 8.48
CA LEU A 223 -5.02 5.37 9.48
C LEU A 223 -4.07 6.48 9.93
N TRP A 224 -2.81 6.13 10.20
CA TRP A 224 -1.87 6.97 10.93
C TRP A 224 -0.77 7.58 10.05
N GLN A 225 -0.69 7.20 8.79
CA GLN A 225 0.14 7.84 7.78
C GLN A 225 -0.54 7.71 6.42
N HIS A 226 -0.52 8.78 5.61
CA HIS A 226 -1.17 8.84 4.30
C HIS A 226 -0.17 9.29 3.22
N PRO A 227 0.66 8.39 2.67
CA PRO A 227 1.79 8.78 1.84
C PRO A 227 1.42 9.58 0.59
N LEU A 228 0.23 9.34 0.00
CA LEU A 228 -0.26 10.11 -1.15
C LEU A 228 -0.36 11.62 -0.84
N LYS A 229 -0.69 11.99 0.40
CA LYS A 229 -0.74 13.41 0.84
C LYS A 229 0.64 14.03 0.96
N HIS A 230 1.69 13.22 1.03
CA HIS A 230 3.09 13.63 1.14
C HIS A 230 3.85 13.50 -0.19
N GLY A 231 3.15 13.17 -1.29
CA GLY A 231 3.72 13.14 -2.63
C GLY A 231 4.09 11.76 -3.17
N ALA A 232 3.81 10.68 -2.43
CA ALA A 232 3.92 9.33 -2.98
C ALA A 232 3.00 9.17 -4.21
N ASP A 233 3.47 8.43 -5.21
CA ASP A 233 2.68 8.06 -6.39
C ASP A 233 1.93 6.72 -6.15
N LEU A 234 2.52 5.80 -5.39
CA LEU A 234 1.88 4.53 -5.00
C LEU A 234 2.01 4.28 -3.49
N VAL A 235 0.97 3.67 -2.91
CA VAL A 235 0.96 3.15 -1.54
C VAL A 235 0.71 1.66 -1.57
N LEU A 236 1.59 0.92 -0.91
CA LEU A 236 1.58 -0.52 -0.85
C LEU A 236 1.34 -0.99 0.58
N TYR A 237 0.64 -2.11 0.71
CA TYR A 237 0.38 -2.75 1.99
C TYR A 237 0.57 -4.26 1.90
N SER A 238 1.13 -4.83 2.95
CA SER A 238 0.80 -6.19 3.36
C SER A 238 -0.50 -6.17 4.15
N ALA A 239 -1.63 -6.37 3.45
CA ALA A 239 -2.94 -6.46 4.09
C ALA A 239 -3.06 -7.69 5.03
N THR A 240 -2.12 -8.63 4.96
CA THR A 240 -1.91 -9.69 5.96
C THR A 240 -1.78 -9.16 7.39
N LYS A 241 -1.21 -7.96 7.58
CA LYS A 241 -0.90 -7.41 8.90
C LYS A 241 -2.13 -6.72 9.51
N TYR A 242 -2.09 -5.40 9.64
CA TYR A 242 -3.11 -4.63 10.37
C TYR A 242 -4.49 -4.63 9.69
N ILE A 243 -4.52 -4.57 8.35
CA ILE A 243 -5.78 -4.55 7.58
C ILE A 243 -6.56 -5.84 7.85
N GLY A 244 -5.92 -7.00 7.65
CA GLY A 244 -6.46 -8.33 7.90
C GLY A 244 -6.75 -8.56 9.38
N GLY A 245 -5.77 -8.34 10.26
CA GLY A 245 -5.96 -8.17 11.70
C GLY A 245 -6.29 -9.42 12.53
N HIS A 246 -6.32 -10.61 11.92
CA HIS A 246 -6.75 -11.85 12.58
C HIS A 246 -5.82 -13.05 12.32
N SER A 247 -4.66 -12.82 11.69
CA SER A 247 -3.66 -13.85 11.36
C SER A 247 -4.17 -15.01 10.49
N ASP A 248 -5.31 -14.86 9.83
CA ASP A 248 -5.99 -15.88 9.01
C ASP A 248 -6.02 -15.53 7.51
N VAL A 249 -5.55 -14.34 7.13
CA VAL A 249 -5.56 -13.82 5.76
C VAL A 249 -4.16 -13.42 5.33
N ILE A 250 -3.74 -13.88 4.16
CA ILE A 250 -2.60 -13.31 3.43
C ILE A 250 -3.16 -12.50 2.26
N ALA A 251 -2.74 -11.24 2.15
CA ALA A 251 -3.15 -10.35 1.07
C ALA A 251 -2.21 -9.16 0.92
N GLY A 252 -2.23 -8.53 -0.24
CA GLY A 252 -1.55 -7.28 -0.52
C GLY A 252 -2.48 -6.25 -1.15
N VAL A 253 -2.10 -4.98 -1.06
CA VAL A 253 -2.86 -3.86 -1.65
C VAL A 253 -1.87 -2.89 -2.30
N CYS A 254 -2.25 -2.35 -3.46
CA CYS A 254 -1.59 -1.21 -4.09
C CYS A 254 -2.64 -0.15 -4.41
N LEU A 255 -2.38 1.10 -4.04
CA LEU A 255 -3.26 2.25 -4.20
C LEU A 255 -2.51 3.40 -4.90
N GLY A 256 -3.22 4.17 -5.71
CA GLY A 256 -2.64 5.34 -6.38
C GLY A 256 -3.59 6.02 -7.37
N PRO A 257 -3.04 6.89 -8.23
CA PRO A 257 -3.74 7.48 -9.37
C PRO A 257 -4.29 6.44 -10.34
N ALA A 258 -5.42 6.75 -10.99
CA ALA A 258 -6.14 5.80 -11.82
C ALA A 258 -5.31 5.30 -13.03
N ASP A 259 -4.50 6.16 -13.63
CA ASP A 259 -3.61 5.84 -14.75
C ASP A 259 -2.52 4.82 -14.35
N LEU A 260 -1.80 5.07 -13.26
CA LEU A 260 -0.79 4.14 -12.74
C LEU A 260 -1.42 2.81 -12.31
N MET A 261 -2.59 2.86 -11.67
CA MET A 261 -3.28 1.64 -11.25
C MET A 261 -3.78 0.81 -12.43
N GLN A 262 -4.00 1.40 -13.60
CA GLN A 262 -4.30 0.65 -14.82
C GLN A 262 -3.10 -0.22 -15.25
N GLU A 263 -1.88 0.32 -15.23
CA GLU A 263 -0.65 -0.43 -15.52
C GLU A 263 -0.45 -1.58 -14.50
N VAL A 264 -0.64 -1.29 -13.21
CA VAL A 264 -0.50 -2.28 -12.13
C VAL A 264 -1.55 -3.39 -12.24
N ARG A 265 -2.81 -3.07 -12.54
CA ARG A 265 -3.89 -4.07 -12.73
C ARG A 265 -3.67 -4.92 -13.98
N ALA A 266 -3.16 -4.33 -15.05
CA ALA A 266 -2.77 -5.08 -16.24
C ALA A 266 -1.66 -6.08 -15.89
N MET A 267 -0.59 -5.65 -15.21
CA MET A 267 0.48 -6.55 -14.78
C MET A 267 -0.05 -7.65 -13.83
N ARG A 268 -0.91 -7.30 -12.86
CA ARG A 268 -1.58 -8.27 -11.95
C ARG A 268 -2.30 -9.37 -12.72
N THR A 269 -3.00 -8.98 -13.78
CA THR A 269 -3.77 -9.91 -14.63
C THR A 269 -2.87 -10.92 -15.35
N PHE A 270 -1.70 -10.48 -15.82
CA PHE A 270 -0.77 -11.31 -16.59
C PHE A 270 0.16 -12.14 -15.70
N LEU A 271 0.56 -11.62 -14.55
CA LEU A 271 1.31 -12.38 -13.54
C LEU A 271 0.42 -13.33 -12.74
N GLY A 272 -0.90 -13.12 -12.74
CA GLY A 272 -1.84 -13.95 -12.00
C GLY A 272 -1.79 -13.74 -10.50
N THR A 273 -1.52 -12.51 -10.04
CA THR A 273 -1.22 -12.20 -8.63
C THR A 273 -2.43 -11.66 -7.83
N MET A 274 -3.65 -11.75 -8.37
CA MET A 274 -4.87 -11.36 -7.65
C MET A 274 -5.22 -12.37 -6.56
N CYS A 275 -5.85 -11.92 -5.48
CA CYS A 275 -6.41 -12.84 -4.48
C CYS A 275 -7.76 -13.42 -4.92
N GLY A 276 -8.19 -14.53 -4.31
CA GLY A 276 -9.53 -15.09 -4.53
C GLY A 276 -10.65 -14.29 -3.83
N PRO A 277 -11.92 -14.52 -4.23
CA PRO A 277 -13.09 -13.83 -3.65
C PRO A 277 -13.27 -14.11 -2.16
N TRP A 278 -12.92 -15.31 -1.68
CA TRP A 278 -12.92 -15.62 -0.25
C TRP A 278 -11.99 -14.69 0.56
N THR A 279 -10.76 -14.48 0.09
CA THR A 279 -9.81 -13.53 0.69
C THR A 279 -10.37 -12.11 0.66
N GLY A 280 -10.98 -11.71 -0.47
CA GLY A 280 -11.64 -10.42 -0.61
C GLY A 280 -12.74 -10.21 0.45
N TRP A 281 -13.60 -11.21 0.61
CA TRP A 281 -14.69 -11.20 1.58
C TRP A 281 -14.20 -11.13 3.03
N LEU A 282 -13.14 -11.89 3.38
CA LEU A 282 -12.54 -11.82 4.72
C LEU A 282 -11.97 -10.43 5.01
N LEU A 283 -11.35 -9.77 4.03
CA LEU A 283 -10.87 -8.40 4.18
C LEU A 283 -12.02 -7.40 4.29
N LEU A 284 -13.10 -7.54 3.51
CA LEU A 284 -14.30 -6.72 3.66
C LEU A 284 -14.83 -6.76 5.10
N ARG A 285 -14.89 -7.96 5.69
CA ARG A 285 -15.22 -8.15 7.12
C ARG A 285 -14.22 -7.44 8.04
N SER A 286 -12.92 -7.60 7.79
CA SER A 286 -11.88 -7.00 8.62
C SER A 286 -11.88 -5.46 8.61
N LEU A 287 -12.24 -4.84 7.49
CA LEU A 287 -12.31 -3.38 7.35
C LEU A 287 -13.32 -2.73 8.31
N GLU A 288 -14.41 -3.42 8.67
CA GLU A 288 -15.45 -2.90 9.56
C GLU A 288 -14.93 -2.61 10.97
N THR A 289 -13.86 -3.30 11.40
CA THR A 289 -13.27 -3.14 12.73
C THR A 289 -11.88 -2.51 12.70
N LEU A 290 -11.35 -2.18 11.52
CA LEU A 290 -9.97 -1.74 11.32
C LEU A 290 -9.56 -0.61 12.27
N LYS A 291 -10.33 0.48 12.28
CA LYS A 291 -10.02 1.62 13.14
C LYS A 291 -10.11 1.28 14.61
N LEU A 292 -11.09 0.48 15.03
CA LEU A 292 -11.25 0.08 16.42
C LEU A 292 -10.02 -0.72 16.89
N ARG A 293 -9.62 -1.72 16.11
CA ARG A 293 -8.44 -2.57 16.38
C ARG A 293 -7.16 -1.74 16.43
N MET A 294 -6.84 -1.02 15.36
CA MET A 294 -5.60 -0.23 15.27
C MET A 294 -5.52 0.90 16.31
N THR A 295 -6.66 1.50 16.68
CA THR A 295 -6.68 2.50 17.78
C THR A 295 -6.38 1.85 19.12
N SER A 296 -6.94 0.66 19.38
CA SER A 296 -6.67 -0.08 20.62
C SER A 296 -5.22 -0.56 20.67
N GLU A 297 -4.69 -1.10 19.57
CA GLU A 297 -3.30 -1.54 19.44
C GLU A 297 -2.33 -0.39 19.71
N MET A 298 -2.57 0.78 19.12
CA MET A 298 -1.75 1.99 19.35
C MET A 298 -1.77 2.42 20.82
N LYS A 299 -2.93 2.43 21.48
CA LYS A 299 -3.04 2.78 22.91
C LYS A 299 -2.30 1.76 23.77
N ASN A 300 -2.44 0.47 23.49
CA ASN A 300 -1.75 -0.59 24.22
C ASN A 300 -0.24 -0.52 24.03
N ALA A 301 0.22 -0.27 22.80
CA ALA A 301 1.63 -0.08 22.49
C ALA A 301 2.24 1.05 23.31
N ARG A 302 1.51 2.16 23.52
CA ARG A 302 1.97 3.24 24.40
C ARG A 302 2.19 2.77 25.84
N TYR A 303 1.23 2.07 26.43
CA TYR A 303 1.37 1.56 27.80
C TYR A 303 2.55 0.59 27.94
N VAL A 304 2.74 -0.30 26.96
CA VAL A 304 3.86 -1.25 26.94
C VAL A 304 5.20 -0.53 26.78
N ALA A 305 5.29 0.42 25.84
CA ALA A 305 6.51 1.18 25.60
C ALA A 305 6.91 1.99 26.84
N ASP A 306 5.97 2.71 27.45
CA ASP A 306 6.21 3.49 28.67
C ASP A 306 6.70 2.60 29.82
N TYR A 307 6.08 1.43 30.02
CA TYR A 307 6.55 0.46 31.02
C TYR A 307 7.97 -0.04 30.74
N LEU A 308 8.28 -0.37 29.49
CA LEU A 308 9.60 -0.87 29.10
C LEU A 308 10.69 0.21 29.25
N ALA A 309 10.36 1.48 29.01
CA ALA A 309 11.33 2.57 29.11
C ALA A 309 11.87 2.76 30.53
N ASP A 310 11.05 2.45 31.55
CA ASP A 310 11.43 2.53 32.97
C ASP A 310 11.99 1.20 33.53
N HIS A 311 12.05 0.14 32.71
CA HIS A 311 12.38 -1.20 33.20
C HIS A 311 13.90 -1.43 33.30
N PRO A 312 14.45 -1.89 34.44
CA PRO A 312 15.90 -1.94 34.69
C PRO A 312 16.68 -2.94 33.81
N LYS A 313 16.00 -3.86 33.12
CA LYS A 313 16.61 -4.78 32.15
C LYS A 313 16.56 -4.29 30.70
N VAL A 314 15.90 -3.16 30.45
CA VAL A 314 15.76 -2.60 29.10
C VAL A 314 16.77 -1.48 28.95
N GLU A 315 17.58 -1.58 27.91
CA GLU A 315 18.60 -0.58 27.57
C GLU A 315 18.01 0.57 26.76
N ARG A 316 17.13 0.25 25.81
CA ARG A 316 16.53 1.24 24.90
C ARG A 316 15.18 0.78 24.41
N VAL A 317 14.23 1.72 24.25
CA VAL A 317 12.94 1.49 23.59
C VAL A 317 12.90 2.28 22.28
N HIS A 318 12.50 1.61 21.21
CA HIS A 318 12.29 2.15 19.86
C HIS A 318 10.78 2.27 19.60
N TYR A 319 10.21 3.43 19.92
CA TYR A 319 8.80 3.71 19.74
C TYR A 319 8.59 5.16 19.31
N LEU A 320 7.84 5.39 18.22
CA LEU A 320 7.60 6.74 17.71
C LEU A 320 6.93 7.67 18.72
N GLY A 321 6.15 7.12 19.65
CA GLY A 321 5.50 7.90 20.70
C GLY A 321 6.45 8.42 21.78
N HIS A 322 7.72 8.01 21.76
CA HIS A 322 8.78 8.49 22.66
C HIS A 322 9.70 9.52 22.02
N LEU A 323 9.55 9.81 20.72
CA LEU A 323 10.31 10.88 20.07
C LEU A 323 10.03 12.23 20.75
N SER A 324 11.11 12.90 21.12
CA SER A 324 11.17 14.20 21.78
C SER A 324 11.66 15.29 20.81
N GLU A 325 11.58 16.57 21.18
CA GLU A 325 12.01 17.66 20.31
C GLU A 325 13.51 17.62 19.94
N ASP A 326 14.33 16.97 20.77
CA ASP A 326 15.76 16.79 20.54
C ASP A 326 16.08 15.64 19.57
N ASP A 327 15.10 14.76 19.27
CA ASP A 327 15.29 13.66 18.33
C ASP A 327 15.31 14.17 16.87
N PRO A 328 16.30 13.78 16.05
CA PRO A 328 16.41 14.23 14.66
C PRO A 328 15.15 13.98 13.82
N ASP A 329 14.45 12.88 14.11
CA ASP A 329 13.24 12.45 13.38
C ASP A 329 11.95 13.08 13.90
N HIS A 330 11.95 13.80 15.03
CA HIS A 330 10.72 14.33 15.63
C HIS A 330 9.99 15.31 14.72
N ALA A 331 10.72 16.23 14.07
CA ALA A 331 10.13 17.16 13.11
C ALA A 331 9.53 16.44 11.89
N LEU A 332 10.09 15.30 11.47
CA LEU A 332 9.56 14.47 10.40
C LEU A 332 8.31 13.72 10.84
N TYR A 333 8.37 13.05 11.99
CA TYR A 333 7.24 12.37 12.61
C TYR A 333 6.02 13.30 12.72
N ARG A 334 6.22 14.51 13.25
CA ARG A 334 5.13 15.50 13.45
C ARG A 334 4.46 15.96 12.17
N ARG A 335 5.18 16.02 11.04
CA ARG A 335 4.61 16.45 9.74
C ARG A 335 4.05 15.30 8.89
N GLN A 336 4.57 14.08 9.06
CA GLN A 336 4.25 12.93 8.21
C GLN A 336 3.26 11.94 8.86
N CYS A 337 3.26 11.84 10.18
CA CYS A 337 2.47 10.85 10.91
C CYS A 337 1.39 11.52 11.76
N LEU A 338 0.23 10.87 11.86
CA LEU A 338 -0.89 11.30 12.72
C LEU A 338 -0.84 10.63 14.10
N ALA A 339 -0.17 9.47 14.18
CA ALA A 339 -0.04 8.70 15.41
C ALA A 339 1.17 7.75 15.35
N PRO A 340 1.65 7.22 16.51
CA PRO A 340 2.87 6.42 16.58
C PRO A 340 2.67 4.94 16.17
N GLY A 341 1.43 4.51 15.92
CA GLY A 341 1.13 3.12 15.58
C GLY A 341 1.28 2.15 16.76
N GLY A 342 1.28 0.85 16.42
CA GLY A 342 1.31 -0.25 17.39
C GLY A 342 2.66 -0.98 17.51
N MET A 343 3.68 -0.57 16.74
CA MET A 343 4.97 -1.26 16.71
C MET A 343 5.91 -0.74 17.80
N VAL A 344 6.41 -1.65 18.63
CA VAL A 344 7.43 -1.38 19.66
C VAL A 344 8.56 -2.37 19.46
N SER A 345 9.80 -1.89 19.53
CA SER A 345 11.00 -2.73 19.67
C SER A 345 11.84 -2.19 20.81
N PHE A 346 12.66 -3.03 21.43
CA PHE A 346 13.50 -2.62 22.53
C PHE A 346 14.76 -3.50 22.61
N GLU A 347 15.80 -2.96 23.23
CA GLU A 347 17.08 -3.61 23.44
C GLU A 347 17.20 -4.03 24.90
N LEU A 348 17.66 -5.26 25.14
CA LEU A 348 17.86 -5.80 26.48
C LEU A 348 19.31 -5.59 26.93
N CYS A 349 19.47 -5.23 28.19
CA CYS A 349 20.78 -5.24 28.85
C CYS A 349 21.37 -6.67 28.79
N GLY A 350 22.59 -6.81 28.27
CA GLY A 350 23.29 -8.10 28.20
C GLY A 350 23.18 -8.86 26.87
N GLY A 351 22.53 -8.27 25.86
CA GLY A 351 22.55 -8.77 24.49
C GLY A 351 21.89 -10.14 24.30
N GLU A 352 22.33 -10.88 23.27
CA GLU A 352 21.72 -12.16 22.84
C GLU A 352 21.60 -13.19 23.98
N ALA A 353 22.64 -13.29 24.82
CA ALA A 353 22.67 -14.25 25.90
C ALA A 353 21.57 -14.04 26.94
N GLU A 354 21.15 -12.80 27.18
CA GLU A 354 20.00 -12.50 28.05
C GLU A 354 18.68 -12.56 27.27
N ALA A 355 18.67 -12.20 25.97
CA ALA A 355 17.48 -12.27 25.13
C ALA A 355 16.97 -13.70 24.89
N PHE A 356 17.84 -14.71 24.94
CA PHE A 356 17.50 -16.12 24.68
C PHE A 356 17.15 -16.93 25.95
N ARG A 357 16.95 -16.26 27.09
CA ARG A 357 16.65 -16.92 28.37
C ARG A 357 15.19 -16.98 28.74
#